data_AF-A0A2I0SU36-F1
#
_entry.id   AF-A0A2I0SU36-F1
#
_cell.length_a   1.000
_cell.length_b   1.000
_cell.length_c   1.000
_cell.angle_alpha   90.00
_cell.angle_beta   90.00
_cell.angle_gamma   90.00
#
_symmetry.space_group_name_H-M   'P 1'
#
loop_
_entity.id
_entity.type
_entity.pdbx_description
1 polymer ?
#
loop_
_entity_poly.entity_id
_entity_poly.type
_entity_poly.pdbx_seq_one_letter_code
_entity_poly.pdbx_strand_id
1 'polypeptide(L)' 'MSEEHPDPDLAFALQVTGFELATEPPAPGTPLARILAFAAEHGYESLTDEHFDLARLGLL' A
#
# COMPACT_ATOMS: atom_id res chain seq x y z
N MET A 1 8.03 15.13 -18.22
CA MET A 1 7.27 14.15 -17.43
C MET A 1 8.21 12.98 -17.20
N SER A 2 8.57 12.69 -15.96
CA SER A 2 9.36 11.49 -15.67
C SER A 2 8.42 10.30 -15.72
N GLU A 3 8.64 9.39 -16.66
CA GLU A 3 8.05 8.07 -16.58
C GLU A 3 8.78 7.35 -15.45
N GLU A 4 8.13 7.20 -14.29
CA GLU A 4 8.66 6.42 -13.20
C GLU A 4 8.64 4.95 -13.65
N HIS A 5 9.78 4.47 -14.14
CA HIS A 5 9.92 3.06 -14.48
C HIS A 5 9.92 2.25 -13.19
N PRO A 6 9.08 1.21 -13.07
CA PRO A 6 9.11 0.35 -11.90
C PRO A 6 10.52 -0.24 -11.75
N ASP A 7 10.95 -0.36 -10.50
CA ASP A 7 12.19 -1.03 -10.15
C ASP A 7 12.28 -2.38 -10.91
N PRO A 8 13.41 -2.67 -11.59
CA PRO A 8 13.53 -3.85 -12.46
C PRO A 8 13.30 -5.17 -11.72
N ASP A 9 13.62 -5.23 -10.42
CA ASP A 9 13.39 -6.42 -9.60
C ASP A 9 11.88 -6.57 -9.29
N LEU A 10 11.19 -5.45 -9.02
CA LEU A 10 9.72 -5.45 -8.88
C LEU A 10 9.04 -5.86 -10.20
N ALA A 11 9.48 -5.31 -11.33
CA ALA A 11 8.93 -5.63 -12.64
C ALA A 11 9.11 -7.12 -12.98
N PHE A 12 10.28 -7.68 -12.70
CA PHE A 12 10.54 -9.12 -12.85
C PHE A 12 9.64 -9.96 -11.93
N ALA A 13 9.51 -9.58 -10.65
CA ALA A 13 8.69 -10.31 -9.69
C ALA A 13 7.21 -10.33 -10.10
N LEU A 14 6.66 -9.20 -10.53
CA LEU A 14 5.29 -9.10 -11.04
C LEU A 14 5.08 -10.00 -12.26
N GLN A 15 6.02 -9.98 -13.22
CA GLN A 15 5.96 -10.83 -14.41
C GLN A 15 6.03 -12.33 -14.09
N VAL A 16 6.92 -12.75 -13.18
CA VAL A 16 7.07 -14.17 -12.79
C VAL A 16 5.86 -14.67 -12.01
N THR A 17 5.29 -13.82 -11.15
CA THR A 17 4.15 -14.18 -10.30
C THR A 17 2.80 -14.03 -11.00
N GLY A 18 2.76 -13.37 -12.16
CA GLY A 18 1.53 -13.11 -12.92
C GLY A 18 0.62 -12.07 -12.27
N PHE A 19 1.17 -11.21 -11.41
CA PHE A 19 0.44 -10.12 -10.76
C PHE A 19 0.70 -8.79 -11.45
N GLU A 20 -0.25 -7.87 -11.31
CA GLU A 20 -0.14 -6.48 -11.76
C GLU A 20 -0.30 -5.54 -10.57
N LEU A 21 0.28 -4.34 -10.67
CA LEU A 21 0.04 -3.29 -9.69
C LEU A 21 -1.36 -2.73 -9.87
N ALA A 22 -2.14 -2.70 -8.78
CA ALA A 22 -3.43 -2.05 -8.79
C ALA A 22 -3.26 -0.52 -8.90
N THR A 23 -3.95 0.07 -9.87
CA THR A 23 -4.02 1.54 -10.05
C THR A 23 -5.28 2.15 -9.43
N GLU A 24 -6.26 1.30 -9.12
CA GLU A 24 -7.49 1.70 -8.43
C GLU A 24 -7.26 1.89 -6.93
N PRO A 25 -8.05 2.76 -6.27
CA PRO A 25 -8.02 2.88 -4.82
C PRO A 25 -8.26 1.52 -4.14
N PRO A 26 -7.59 1.24 -3.01
CA PRO A 26 -7.79 -0.02 -2.31
C PRO A 26 -9.23 -0.16 -1.83
N ALA A 27 -9.77 -1.38 -1.90
CA ALA A 27 -11.13 -1.64 -1.46
C ALA A 27 -11.33 -1.23 0.02
N PRO A 28 -12.50 -0.66 0.38
CA PRO A 28 -12.79 -0.27 1.75
C PRO A 28 -12.61 -1.43 2.73
N GLY A 29 -12.07 -1.14 3.92
CA GLY A 29 -11.86 -2.14 4.97
C GLY A 29 -10.70 -3.11 4.72
N THR A 30 -9.96 -2.99 3.61
CA THR A 30 -8.66 -3.64 3.49
C THR A 30 -7.64 -3.00 4.44
N PRO A 31 -6.60 -3.73 4.87
CA PRO A 31 -5.54 -3.14 5.69
C PRO A 31 -4.92 -1.90 5.05
N LEU A 32 -4.66 -1.92 3.74
CA LEU A 32 -4.11 -0.76 3.04
C LEU A 32 -5.07 0.43 3.06
N ALA A 33 -6.37 0.22 2.85
CA ALA A 33 -7.36 1.30 2.93
C ALA A 33 -7.41 1.94 4.33
N ARG A 34 -7.28 1.16 5.41
CA ARG A 34 -7.23 1.68 6.79
C ARG A 34 -5.98 2.53 7.03
N ILE A 35 -4.82 2.07 6.56
CA ILE A 35 -3.55 2.81 6.70
C ILE A 35 -3.62 4.14 5.95
N LEU A 36 -4.12 4.13 4.71
CA LEU A 36 -4.24 5.36 3.93
C LEU A 36 -5.22 6.35 4.57
N ALA A 37 -6.31 5.86 5.18
CA ALA A 37 -7.23 6.71 5.93
C ALA A 37 -6.55 7.36 7.14
N PHE A 38 -5.85 6.56 7.96
CA PHE A 38 -5.10 7.07 9.11
C PHE A 38 -4.05 8.11 8.69
N ALA A 39 -3.27 7.82 7.65
CA ALA A 39 -2.24 8.74 7.15
C ALA A 39 -2.83 10.03 6.57
N ALA A 40 -4.02 9.97 5.95
CA ALA A 40 -4.70 11.16 5.46
C ALA A 40 -5.14 12.09 6.60
N GLU A 41 -5.46 11.54 7.78
CA GLU A 41 -5.87 12.30 8.97
C GLU A 41 -4.70 12.80 9.82
N HIS A 42 -3.63 11.99 9.92
CA HIS A 42 -2.54 12.21 10.87
C HIS A 42 -1.17 12.49 10.25
N GLY A 43 -1.05 12.40 8.92
CA GLY A 43 0.22 12.46 8.21
C GLY A 43 0.91 11.09 8.11
N TYR A 44 1.66 10.89 7.03
CA TYR A 44 2.38 9.64 6.79
C TYR A 44 3.53 9.42 7.78
N GLU A 45 4.11 10.50 8.30
CA GLU A 45 5.14 10.49 9.33
C GLU A 45 4.67 9.95 10.69
N SER A 46 3.35 9.90 10.90
CA SER A 46 2.74 9.35 12.11
C SER A 46 2.59 7.83 12.05
N LEU A 47 2.84 7.20 10.90
CA LEU A 47 2.79 5.76 10.76
C LEU A 47 3.94 5.08 11.50
N THR A 48 3.61 3.99 12.15
CA THR A 48 4.53 3.13 12.90
C THR A 48 4.16 1.69 12.58
N ASP A 49 5.07 0.76 12.86
CA ASP A 49 4.83 -0.68 12.62
C ASP A 49 3.54 -1.19 13.30
N GLU A 50 3.19 -0.64 14.47
CA GLU A 50 1.96 -0.97 15.19
C GLU A 50 0.71 -0.69 14.35
N HIS A 51 0.67 0.41 13.59
CA HIS A 51 -0.46 0.73 12.73
C HIS A 51 -0.64 -0.31 11.61
N PHE A 52 0.44 -0.89 11.09
CA PHE A 52 0.35 -1.95 10.08
C PHE A 52 -0.24 -3.24 10.66
N ASP A 53 0.13 -3.57 11.90
CA ASP A 53 -0.42 -4.74 12.60
C ASP A 53 -1.89 -4.52 12.99
N LEU A 54 -2.24 -3.34 13.51
CA LEU A 54 -3.63 -2.97 13.79
C LEU A 54 -4.48 -2.99 12.51
N ALA A 55 -3.96 -2.50 11.38
CA ALA A 55 -4.67 -2.53 10.10
C ALA A 55 -4.92 -3.95 9.59
N ARG A 56 -3.96 -4.87 9.77
CA ARG A 56 -4.12 -6.31 9.45
C ARG A 56 -5.18 -6.96 10.32
N LEU A 57 -5.23 -6.63 11.61
CA LEU A 57 -6.23 -7.13 12.55
C LEU A 57 -7.60 -6.47 12.37
N GLY A 58 -7.67 -5.34 11.65
CA GLY A 58 -8.87 -4.54 11.49
C GLY A 58 -9.26 -3.75 12.72
N LEU A 59 -8.26 -3.33 13.47
CA LEU A 59 -8.35 -2.53 14.70
C LEU A 59 -7.81 -1.11 14.53
N LEU A 60 -7.31 -0.79 13.33
CA LEU A 60 -6.99 0.56 12.88
C LEU A 60 -8.23 1.19 12.25
#